data_AF-A0A6A8MQI0-F1
#
_entry.id   AF-A0A6A8MQI0-F1
#
_cell.length_a   1.000
_cell.length_b   1.000
_cell.length_c   1.000
_cell.angle_alpha   90.00
_cell.angle_beta   90.00
_cell.angle_gamma   90.00
#
_symmetry.space_group_name_H-M   'P 1'
#
loop_
_entity.id
_entity.type
_entity.pdbx_description
1 polymer ?
#
loop_
_entity_poly.entity_id
_entity_poly.type
_entity_poly.pdbx_seq_one_letter_code
_entity_poly.pdbx_strand_id
1 'polypeptide(L)'
;MVSEAPPPLTPYLDKGVVDAVFGELWDRPLLSRRDRRFITLACVAAAAVDEPIQQHVYAALASGDISREEFCEVVLHFAYYAGWPRASALEMAYYRAIERLDAEVQ
;
A
#
# COMPACT_ATOMS: atom_id res chain seq x y z
N MET A 1 10.85 -2.12 9.13
CA MET A 1 11.91 -1.54 8.28
C MET A 1 11.33 -0.27 7.63
N VAL A 2 11.96 0.90 7.81
CA VAL A 2 11.46 2.15 7.20
C VAL A 2 11.73 2.05 5.70
N SER A 3 10.68 1.95 4.89
CA SER A 3 10.83 2.01 3.43
C SER A 3 11.42 3.37 3.09
N GLU A 4 12.64 3.38 2.54
CA GLU A 4 13.30 4.61 2.12
C GLU A 4 12.57 5.19 0.90
N ALA A 5 12.44 6.52 0.85
CA ALA A 5 11.76 7.18 -0.25
C ALA A 5 12.60 7.06 -1.55
N PRO A 6 11.96 6.85 -2.72
CA PRO A 6 12.69 6.79 -3.98
C PRO A 6 13.41 8.11 -4.29
N PRO A 7 14.50 8.07 -5.08
CA PRO A 7 15.33 9.25 -5.33
C PRO A 7 14.56 10.35 -6.07
N PRO A 8 14.86 11.62 -5.74
CA PRO A 8 14.18 12.79 -6.29
C PRO A 8 14.40 12.93 -7.81
N LEU A 9 13.30 13.08 -8.58
CA LEU A 9 13.33 13.20 -10.04
C LEU A 9 12.90 14.60 -10.52
N THR A 10 11.99 15.27 -9.81
CA THR A 10 11.50 16.61 -10.14
C THR A 10 11.05 17.34 -8.88
N PRO A 11 11.07 18.69 -8.83
CA PRO A 11 10.57 19.44 -7.67
C PRO A 11 9.13 19.10 -7.25
N TYR A 12 8.31 18.62 -8.20
CA TYR A 12 6.95 18.14 -7.93
C TYR A 12 6.93 16.80 -7.19
N LEU A 13 7.81 15.87 -7.56
CA LEU A 13 7.94 14.60 -6.86
C LEU A 13 8.61 14.79 -5.50
N ASP A 14 9.63 15.65 -5.41
CA ASP A 14 10.42 15.85 -4.20
C ASP A 14 9.62 16.54 -3.10
N LYS A 15 9.20 17.79 -3.33
CA LYS A 15 8.45 18.57 -2.35
C LYS A 15 6.98 18.20 -2.31
N GLY A 16 6.42 17.78 -3.43
CA GLY A 16 4.98 17.55 -3.57
C GLY A 16 4.53 16.17 -3.13
N VAL A 17 5.30 15.12 -3.43
CA VAL A 17 4.92 13.74 -3.09
C VAL A 17 5.76 13.20 -1.95
N VAL A 18 7.09 13.26 -2.03
CA VAL A 18 7.96 12.63 -1.04
C VAL A 18 7.86 13.33 0.31
N ASP A 19 8.15 14.64 0.36
CA ASP A 19 8.13 15.39 1.62
C ASP A 19 6.71 15.47 2.21
N ALA A 20 5.70 15.74 1.39
CA ALA A 20 4.33 15.88 1.88
C ALA A 20 3.70 14.55 2.34
N VAL A 21 3.92 13.47 1.59
CA VAL A 21 3.33 12.16 1.94
C VAL A 21 4.17 11.49 3.02
N PHE A 22 5.44 11.25 2.77
CA PHE A 22 6.27 10.46 3.69
C PHE A 22 6.91 11.28 4.81
N GLY A 23 7.18 12.58 4.59
CA GLY A 23 7.75 13.47 5.61
C GLY A 23 6.72 14.11 6.55
N GLU A 24 5.45 14.21 6.15
CA GLU A 24 4.41 14.84 6.97
C GLU A 24 3.17 13.95 7.17
N LEU A 25 2.46 13.57 6.09
CA LEU A 25 1.12 12.98 6.19
C LEU A 25 1.08 11.71 7.04
N TRP A 26 2.07 10.82 6.87
CA TRP A 26 2.11 9.52 7.56
C TRP A 26 2.45 9.62 9.05
N ASP A 27 3.12 10.70 9.47
CA ASP A 27 3.54 10.94 10.85
C ASP A 27 2.57 11.86 11.63
N ARG A 28 1.51 12.36 10.97
CA ARG A 28 0.48 13.16 11.65
C ARG A 28 -0.15 12.38 12.82
N PRO A 29 -0.46 13.07 13.93
CA PRO A 29 -1.09 12.42 15.09
C PRO A 29 -2.50 11.91 14.75
N LEU A 30 -3.04 11.07 15.64
CA LEU A 30 -4.42 10.52 15.67
C LEU A 30 -4.70 9.26 14.85
N LEU A 31 -3.98 9.00 13.76
CA LEU A 31 -4.07 7.72 13.06
C LEU A 31 -2.73 7.01 13.13
N SER A 32 -2.76 5.74 13.54
CA SER A 32 -1.57 4.90 13.51
C SER A 32 -1.15 4.63 12.07
N ARG A 33 0.11 4.25 11.87
CA ARG A 33 0.63 3.80 10.58
C ARG A 33 -0.20 2.63 10.00
N ARG A 34 -0.64 1.72 10.86
CA ARG A 34 -1.56 0.61 10.53
C ARG A 34 -2.91 1.12 10.01
N ASP A 35 -3.54 2.06 10.70
CA ASP A 35 -4.84 2.62 10.26
C ASP A 35 -4.72 3.34 8.92
N ARG A 36 -3.65 4.11 8.73
CA ARG A 36 -3.35 4.77 7.44
C ARG A 36 -3.13 3.75 6.33
N ARG A 37 -2.55 2.59 6.64
CA ARG A 37 -2.35 1.52 5.66
C ARG A 37 -3.67 0.97 5.15
N PHE A 38 -4.62 0.67 6.04
CA PHE A 38 -5.96 0.22 5.64
C PHE A 38 -6.65 1.21 4.71
N ILE A 39 -6.63 2.51 5.07
CA ILE A 39 -7.22 3.58 4.26
C ILE A 39 -6.55 3.64 2.89
N THR A 40 -5.22 3.64 2.86
CA THR A 40 -4.44 3.76 1.62
C THR A 40 -4.73 2.61 0.67
N LEU A 41 -4.77 1.36 1.16
CA LEU A 41 -5.07 0.18 0.34
C LEU A 41 -6.45 0.25 -0.30
N ALA A 42 -7.47 0.68 0.45
CA ALA A 42 -8.80 0.89 -0.08
C ALA A 42 -8.82 2.02 -1.14
N CYS A 43 -8.09 3.12 -0.92
CA CYS A 43 -8.02 4.23 -1.85
C CYS A 43 -7.36 3.85 -3.19
N VAL A 44 -6.20 3.18 -3.15
CA VAL A 44 -5.50 2.77 -4.40
C VAL A 44 -6.30 1.72 -5.17
N ALA A 45 -6.98 0.81 -4.46
CA ALA A 45 -7.86 -0.17 -5.09
C ALA A 45 -9.09 0.47 -5.73
N ALA A 46 -9.67 1.49 -5.09
CA ALA A 46 -10.80 2.24 -5.63
C ALA A 46 -10.41 3.05 -6.86
N ALA A 47 -9.19 3.60 -6.89
CA ALA A 47 -8.64 4.30 -8.04
C ALA A 47 -8.41 3.37 -9.25
N ALA A 48 -8.27 2.06 -9.03
CA ALA A 48 -8.09 1.04 -10.06
C ALA A 48 -6.90 1.31 -10.99
N VAL A 49 -5.80 1.82 -10.43
CA VAL A 49 -4.54 2.04 -11.13
C VAL A 49 -3.54 0.98 -10.67
N ASP A 50 -3.04 0.18 -11.60
CA ASP A 50 -2.24 -1.03 -11.27
C ASP A 50 -0.96 -0.69 -10.50
N GLU A 51 -0.14 0.24 -11.00
CA GLU A 51 1.15 0.57 -10.39
C GLU A 51 1.04 1.01 -8.91
N PRO A 52 0.18 1.97 -8.52
CA PRO A 52 -0.04 2.29 -7.10
C PRO A 52 -0.55 1.11 -6.27
N ILE A 53 -1.40 0.25 -6.83
CA ILE A 53 -1.87 -0.95 -6.10
C ILE A 53 -0.67 -1.85 -5.79
N GLN A 54 0.15 -2.18 -6.79
CA GLN A 54 1.35 -3.01 -6.60
C GLN A 54 2.29 -2.43 -5.54
N GLN A 55 2.61 -1.14 -5.65
CA GLN A 55 3.54 -0.45 -4.76
C GLN A 55 3.03 -0.43 -3.31
N HIS A 56 1.77 -0.06 -3.09
CA HIS A 56 1.21 0.07 -1.75
C HIS A 56 0.95 -1.28 -1.09
N VAL A 57 0.59 -2.32 -1.86
CA VAL A 57 0.44 -3.69 -1.36
C VAL A 57 1.79 -4.27 -0.94
N TYR A 58 2.82 -4.17 -1.78
CA TYR A 58 4.17 -4.62 -1.41
C TYR A 58 4.67 -3.87 -0.17
N ALA A 59 4.56 -2.54 -0.14
CA ALA A 59 4.99 -1.74 1.00
C ALA A 59 4.23 -2.09 2.29
N ALA A 60 2.94 -2.45 2.21
CA ALA A 60 2.14 -2.89 3.36
C ALA A 60 2.72 -4.14 4.01
N LEU A 61 3.02 -5.15 3.19
CA LEU A 61 3.50 -6.45 3.63
C LEU A 61 4.98 -6.40 4.05
N ALA A 62 5.83 -5.73 3.27
CA ALA A 62 7.25 -5.61 3.52
C ALA A 62 7.56 -4.85 4.83
N SER A 63 6.75 -3.83 5.14
CA SER A 63 6.91 -3.06 6.38
C SER A 63 6.37 -3.76 7.61
N GLY A 64 5.46 -4.73 7.42
CA GLY A 64 4.67 -5.32 8.50
C GLY A 64 3.59 -4.39 9.06
N ASP A 65 3.20 -3.34 8.32
CA ASP A 65 2.15 -2.40 8.74
C ASP A 65 0.80 -3.11 8.94
N ILE A 66 0.58 -4.23 8.23
CA ILE A 66 -0.56 -5.15 8.37
C ILE A 66 -0.09 -6.59 8.16
N SER A 67 -0.83 -7.55 8.72
CA SER A 67 -0.60 -8.99 8.51
C SER A 67 -1.18 -9.50 7.18
N ARG A 68 -0.79 -10.72 6.77
CA ARG A 68 -1.36 -11.38 5.59
C ARG A 68 -2.85 -11.66 5.78
N GLU A 69 -3.26 -12.06 6.98
CA GLU A 69 -4.65 -12.30 7.35
C GLU A 69 -5.48 -11.01 7.31
N GLU A 70 -4.94 -9.92 7.87
CA GLU A 70 -5.57 -8.60 7.80
C GLU A 70 -5.72 -8.12 6.36
N PHE A 71 -4.74 -8.39 5.49
CA PHE A 71 -4.84 -8.07 4.07
C PHE A 71 -5.98 -8.83 3.39
N CYS A 72 -6.11 -10.14 3.65
CA CYS A 72 -7.21 -10.94 3.11
C CYS A 72 -8.58 -10.39 3.54
N GLU A 73 -8.72 -9.91 4.78
CA GLU A 73 -9.94 -9.24 5.24
C GLU A 73 -10.19 -7.91 4.53
N VAL A 74 -9.14 -7.14 4.17
CA VAL A 74 -9.29 -5.94 3.34
C VAL A 74 -9.86 -6.28 1.97
N VAL A 75 -9.32 -7.31 1.31
CA VAL A 75 -9.81 -7.77 0.00
C VAL A 75 -11.28 -8.14 0.09
N LEU A 76 -11.64 -8.97 1.07
CA LEU A 76 -13.01 -9.42 1.29
C LEU A 76 -13.96 -8.25 1.54
N HIS A 77 -13.62 -7.37 2.49
CA HIS A 77 -14.46 -6.22 2.83
C HIS A 77 -14.60 -5.27 1.64
N PHE A 78 -13.50 -4.97 0.96
CA PHE A 78 -13.50 -4.08 -0.20
C PHE A 78 -14.35 -4.62 -1.34
N ALA A 79 -14.37 -5.93 -1.57
CA ALA A 79 -15.21 -6.55 -2.59
C ALA A 79 -16.71 -6.30 -2.39
N TYR A 80 -17.19 -6.34 -1.14
CA TYR A 80 -18.60 -6.09 -0.84
C TYR A 80 -19.01 -4.63 -1.12
N TYR A 81 -18.10 -3.68 -0.95
CA TYR A 81 -18.41 -2.25 -1.12
C TYR A 81 -18.05 -1.69 -2.50
N ALA A 82 -16.99 -2.20 -3.13
CA ALA A 82 -16.44 -1.67 -4.38
C ALA A 82 -16.47 -2.67 -5.56
N GLY A 83 -16.95 -3.90 -5.31
CA GLY A 83 -17.12 -4.94 -6.32
C GLY A 83 -15.90 -5.84 -6.52
N TRP A 84 -16.18 -7.10 -6.87
CA TRP A 84 -15.16 -8.13 -7.10
C TRP A 84 -14.06 -7.75 -8.11
N PRO A 85 -14.34 -7.11 -9.26
CA PRO A 85 -13.28 -6.81 -10.22
C PRO A 85 -12.13 -5.95 -9.65
N ARG A 86 -12.44 -4.98 -8.79
CA ARG A 86 -11.43 -4.14 -8.15
C ARG A 86 -10.75 -4.86 -6.98
N ALA A 87 -11.48 -5.68 -6.25
CA ALA A 87 -10.90 -6.49 -5.18
C ALA A 87 -9.93 -7.56 -5.71
N SER A 88 -10.24 -8.17 -6.86
CA SER A 88 -9.34 -9.11 -7.53
C SER A 88 -8.02 -8.45 -7.97
N ALA A 89 -8.01 -7.15 -8.30
CA ALA A 89 -6.77 -6.43 -8.58
C ALA A 89 -5.87 -6.31 -7.34
N LEU A 90 -6.47 -6.03 -6.18
CA LEU A 90 -5.81 -6.05 -4.86
C LEU A 90 -5.23 -7.44 -4.55
N GLU A 91 -6.02 -8.49 -4.77
CA GLU A 91 -5.62 -9.89 -4.53
C GLU A 91 -4.47 -10.33 -5.45
N MET A 92 -4.52 -9.97 -6.74
CA MET A 92 -3.42 -10.25 -7.67
C MET A 92 -2.12 -9.54 -7.25
N ALA A 93 -2.22 -8.29 -6.78
CA ALA A 93 -1.06 -7.57 -6.28
C ALA A 93 -0.46 -8.22 -5.02
N TYR A 94 -1.31 -8.80 -4.17
CA TYR A 94 -0.86 -9.57 -3.02
C TYR A 94 -0.03 -10.78 -3.42
N TYR A 95 -0.49 -11.58 -4.39
CA TYR A 95 0.28 -12.73 -4.86
C TYR A 95 1.66 -12.36 -5.41
N ARG A 96 1.73 -11.27 -6.20
CA ARG A 96 3.02 -10.76 -6.69
C ARG A 96 3.93 -10.28 -5.55
N ALA A 97 3.35 -9.59 -4.57
CA ALA A 97 4.11 -9.06 -3.45
C ALA A 97 4.68 -10.18 -2.57
N ILE A 98 3.91 -11.23 -2.26
CA ILE A 98 4.41 -12.35 -1.46
C ILE A 98 5.46 -13.16 -2.20
N GLU A 99 5.30 -13.38 -3.52
CA GLU A 99 6.30 -14.08 -4.33
C GLU A 99 7.64 -13.35 -4.28
N ARG A 100 7.60 -12.02 -4.42
CA ARG A 100 8.79 -11.17 -4.29
C ARG A 100 9.41 -11.23 -2.89
N LEU A 101 8.61 -11.11 -1.84
CA LEU A 101 9.10 -11.13 -0.46
C LEU A 101 9.70 -12.48 -0.08
N ASP A 102 9.07 -13.57 -0.51
CA ASP A 102 9.53 -14.93 -0.22
C ASP A 102 10.84 -15.23 -0.98
N ALA A 103 11.05 -14.63 -2.16
CA ALA A 103 12.32 -14.70 -2.90
C ALA A 103 13.46 -13.87 -2.27
N GLU A 104 13.14 -12.76 -1.58
CA GLU A 104 14.13 -11.89 -0.91
C GLU A 104 14.66 -12.49 0.42
N VAL A 105 13.97 -13.50 0.98
CA VAL A 105 14.34 -14.17 2.24
C VAL A 105 15.22 -15.42 2.01
N GLN A 106 15.31 -15.92 0.78
CA GLN A 106 16.19 -17.03 0.38
C GLN A 106 17.62 -16.56 0.10
#